data_AF-A0A7V1SK70-F1
#
_entry.id   AF-A0A7V1SK70-F1
#
_cell.length_a   1.000
_cell.length_b   1.000
_cell.length_c   1.000
_cell.angle_alpha   90.00
_cell.angle_beta   90.00
_cell.angle_gamma   90.00
#
_symmetry.space_group_name_H-M   'P 1'
#
loop_
_entity.id
_entity.type
_entity.pdbx_description
1 polymer ?
#
loop_
_entity_poly.entity_id
_entity_poly.type
_entity_poly.pdbx_seq_one_letter_code
_entity_poly.pdbx_strand_id
1 'polypeptide(L)'
;MKEQKERKKGFSGLQVFGIVSGVVIITVIATLLVARAYFFPRPFEPVVLTPVEQRQLEAKLDRLDTTKPAAKNQLPTKETAEPQSDYTSDGRLRPLAYSEEGASREVHFTEREINAIIATNTDLADKVAIDLADDLVSARMLVPLDPDFPMLGGKILRVRAGVELAYREGRPVVKLKGVSLMGVPLPNAWLGGMKNIDLVKEFSAEEGGWKAFADGVESIRVVGGTI
;
A
#
# COMPACT_ATOMS: atom_id res chain seq x y z
N MET A 1 -58.09 57.89 -6.11
CA MET A 1 -57.21 56.72 -6.34
C MET A 1 -56.19 57.11 -7.39
N LYS A 2 -54.89 57.15 -7.08
CA LYS A 2 -53.81 57.31 -8.08
C LYS A 2 -53.04 55.99 -8.11
N GLU A 3 -53.19 55.23 -9.19
CA GLU A 3 -52.32 54.09 -9.48
C GLU A 3 -50.89 54.59 -9.66
N GLN A 4 -50.01 54.24 -8.72
CA GLN A 4 -48.58 54.32 -8.95
C GLN A 4 -48.18 53.15 -9.84
N LYS A 5 -47.90 53.44 -11.12
CA LYS A 5 -47.33 52.50 -12.06
C LYS A 5 -45.85 52.31 -11.70
N GLU A 6 -45.52 51.22 -11.01
CA GLU A 6 -44.14 50.83 -10.73
C GLU A 6 -43.35 50.74 -12.04
N ARG A 7 -42.38 51.64 -12.23
CA ARG A 7 -41.41 51.51 -13.32
C ARG A 7 -40.43 50.40 -12.93
N LYS A 8 -40.63 49.20 -13.48
CA LYS A 8 -39.61 48.14 -13.45
C LYS A 8 -38.37 48.64 -14.18
N LYS A 9 -37.33 48.97 -13.42
CA LYS A 9 -36.03 49.45 -13.92
C LYS A 9 -35.34 48.27 -14.60
N GLY A 10 -35.45 48.18 -15.93
CA GLY A 10 -34.76 47.15 -16.72
C GLY A 10 -33.24 47.29 -16.58
N PHE A 11 -32.54 46.17 -16.50
CA PHE A 11 -31.07 46.17 -16.46
C PHE A 11 -30.51 46.83 -17.72
N SER A 12 -29.56 47.77 -17.56
CA SER A 12 -28.83 48.37 -18.69
C SER A 12 -28.01 47.30 -19.41
N GLY A 13 -27.88 47.37 -20.74
CA GLY A 13 -27.07 46.42 -21.52
C GLY A 13 -25.63 46.28 -21.02
N LEU A 14 -25.06 47.36 -20.46
CA LEU A 14 -23.73 47.35 -19.82
C LEU A 14 -23.73 46.58 -18.49
N GLN A 15 -24.82 46.66 -17.72
CA GLN A 15 -24.99 45.89 -16.48
C GLN A 15 -25.17 44.41 -16.78
N VAL A 16 -25.98 44.07 -17.79
CA VAL A 16 -26.14 42.68 -18.23
C VAL A 16 -24.80 42.12 -18.73
N PHE A 17 -24.07 42.87 -19.55
CA PHE A 17 -22.74 42.48 -20.01
C PHE A 17 -21.77 42.25 -18.85
N GLY A 18 -21.70 43.19 -17.88
CA GLY A 18 -20.84 43.05 -16.71
C GLY A 18 -21.17 41.82 -15.85
N ILE A 19 -22.47 41.53 -15.65
CA ILE A 19 -22.91 40.33 -14.90
C ILE A 19 -22.52 39.07 -15.66
N VAL A 20 -22.79 39.00 -16.96
CA VAL A 20 -22.46 37.83 -17.80
C VAL A 20 -20.95 37.60 -17.81
N SER A 21 -20.13 38.64 -18.02
CA SER A 21 -18.67 38.53 -17.95
C SER A 21 -18.19 38.09 -16.57
N GLY A 22 -18.77 38.62 -15.49
CA GLY A 22 -18.47 38.21 -14.12
C GLY A 22 -18.74 36.73 -13.89
N VAL A 23 -19.90 36.23 -14.32
CA VAL A 23 -20.27 34.82 -14.21
C VAL A 23 -19.33 33.92 -15.03
N VAL A 24 -18.97 34.32 -16.25
CA VAL A 24 -18.03 33.56 -17.09
C VAL A 24 -16.66 33.47 -16.42
N ILE A 25 -16.13 34.57 -15.91
CA ILE A 25 -14.82 34.60 -15.23
C ILE A 25 -14.84 33.71 -13.98
N ILE A 26 -15.87 33.83 -13.14
CA ILE A 26 -16.04 33.00 -11.94
C ILE A 26 -16.09 31.52 -12.32
N THR A 27 -16.82 31.18 -13.39
CA THR A 27 -16.94 29.80 -13.87
C THR A 27 -15.59 29.24 -14.33
N VAL A 28 -14.82 30.03 -15.08
CA VAL A 28 -13.47 29.65 -15.52
C VAL A 28 -12.54 29.44 -14.33
N ILE A 29 -12.52 30.37 -13.37
CA ILE A 29 -11.69 30.26 -12.16
C ILE A 29 -12.07 29.01 -11.35
N ALA A 30 -13.36 28.79 -11.12
CA ALA A 30 -13.85 27.61 -10.42
C ALA A 30 -13.43 26.32 -11.12
N THR A 31 -13.54 26.28 -12.45
CA THR A 31 -13.13 25.13 -13.26
C THR A 31 -11.62 24.86 -13.15
N LEU A 32 -10.79 25.91 -13.20
CA LEU A 32 -9.34 25.79 -13.06
C LEU A 32 -8.93 25.33 -11.65
N LEU A 33 -9.60 25.81 -10.60
CA LEU A 33 -9.34 25.37 -9.23
C LEU A 33 -9.70 23.89 -9.03
N VAL A 34 -10.84 23.45 -9.54
CA VAL A 34 -11.26 22.04 -9.50
C VAL A 34 -10.28 21.16 -10.28
N ALA A 35 -9.91 21.56 -11.49
CA ALA A 35 -8.93 20.84 -12.31
C ALA A 35 -7.58 20.72 -11.60
N ARG A 36 -7.07 21.81 -11.01
CA ARG A 36 -5.82 21.80 -10.25
C ARG A 36 -5.90 20.85 -9.06
N ALA A 37 -6.95 20.92 -8.26
CA ALA A 37 -7.11 20.05 -7.09
C ALA A 37 -7.21 18.55 -7.46
N TYR A 38 -7.78 18.24 -8.63
CA TYR A 38 -7.95 16.86 -9.09
C TYR A 38 -6.67 16.25 -9.69
N PHE A 39 -5.90 17.01 -10.47
CA PHE A 39 -4.69 16.53 -11.16
C PHE A 39 -3.39 16.69 -10.35
N PHE A 40 -3.43 17.42 -9.24
CA PHE A 40 -2.30 17.61 -8.32
C PHE A 40 -2.69 17.22 -6.88
N PRO A 41 -2.91 15.91 -6.62
CA PRO A 41 -3.11 15.42 -5.26
C PRO A 41 -1.88 15.69 -4.40
N ARG A 42 -2.10 15.79 -3.08
CA ARG A 42 -1.00 15.86 -2.13
C ARG A 42 -0.24 14.52 -2.08
N PRO A 43 1.09 14.54 -1.89
CA PRO A 43 1.86 13.33 -1.64
C PRO A 43 1.41 12.64 -0.35
N PHE A 44 1.76 11.36 -0.21
CA PHE A 44 1.62 10.66 1.06
C PHE A 44 2.63 11.16 2.08
N GLU A 45 2.24 11.18 3.35
CA GLU A 45 3.15 11.46 4.46
C GLU A 45 3.90 10.16 4.79
N PRO A 46 5.24 10.12 4.66
CA PRO A 46 6.01 8.92 4.93
C PRO A 46 5.81 8.44 6.37
N VAL A 47 5.58 7.14 6.54
CA VAL A 47 5.42 6.56 7.87
C VAL A 47 6.78 6.50 8.56
N VAL A 48 6.88 7.19 9.70
CA VAL A 48 8.05 7.14 10.58
C VAL A 48 7.71 6.25 11.77
N LEU A 49 8.56 5.24 12.00
CA LEU A 49 8.49 4.39 13.18
C LEU A 49 9.27 5.01 14.33
N THR A 50 8.84 4.72 15.55
CA THR A 50 9.65 5.03 16.73
C THR A 50 10.90 4.14 16.77
N PRO A 51 11.97 4.53 17.49
CA PRO A 51 13.17 3.70 17.59
C PRO A 51 12.92 2.29 18.14
N VAL A 52 11.89 2.13 18.97
CA VAL A 52 11.49 0.83 19.54
C VAL A 52 10.83 -0.04 18.48
N GLU A 53 9.88 0.51 17.73
CA GLU A 53 9.18 -0.22 16.66
C GLU A 53 10.14 -0.58 15.51
N GLN A 54 11.10 0.29 15.20
CA GLN A 54 12.11 0.00 14.19
C GLN A 54 12.95 -1.23 14.56
N ARG A 55 13.38 -1.36 15.83
CA ARG A 55 14.09 -2.56 16.31
C ARG A 55 13.22 -3.82 16.24
N GLN A 56 11.92 -3.68 16.52
CA GLN A 56 10.98 -4.79 16.40
C GLN A 56 10.82 -5.23 14.94
N LEU A 57 10.72 -4.27 14.02
CA LEU A 57 10.65 -4.53 12.59
C LEU A 57 11.92 -5.21 12.07
N GLU A 58 13.10 -4.72 12.44
CA GLU A 58 14.38 -5.33 12.07
C GLU A 58 14.46 -6.78 12.55
N ALA A 59 14.07 -7.05 13.80
CA ALA A 59 14.02 -8.40 14.34
C ALA A 59 13.01 -9.31 13.60
N LYS A 60 11.92 -8.75 13.06
CA LYS A 60 10.95 -9.50 12.23
C LYS A 60 11.52 -9.80 10.84
N LEU A 61 12.21 -8.85 10.23
CA LEU A 61 12.85 -9.02 8.91
C LEU A 61 13.98 -10.05 8.97
N ASP A 62 14.80 -10.03 10.02
CA ASP A 62 15.87 -11.01 10.20
C ASP A 62 15.35 -12.46 10.36
N ARG A 63 14.10 -12.66 10.82
CA ARG A 63 13.47 -13.99 10.85
C ARG A 63 13.05 -14.49 9.47
N LEU A 64 12.78 -13.60 8.52
CA LEU A 64 12.44 -13.94 7.14
C LEU A 64 13.68 -14.17 6.28
N ASP A 65 14.81 -13.55 6.62
CA ASP A 65 16.09 -13.74 5.94
C ASP A 65 16.69 -15.12 6.29
N THR A 66 16.24 -16.16 5.60
CA THR A 66 16.74 -17.55 5.73
C THR A 66 18.20 -17.73 5.35
N THR A 67 18.84 -16.69 4.79
CA THR A 67 20.24 -16.69 4.35
C THR A 67 21.22 -16.17 5.40
N LYS A 68 20.74 -15.57 6.50
CA LYS A 68 21.58 -15.13 7.62
C LYS A 68 21.53 -16.18 8.74
N PRO A 69 22.68 -16.70 9.21
CA PRO A 69 22.68 -17.49 10.44
C PRO A 69 22.16 -16.59 11.57
N ALA A 70 21.10 -17.02 12.26
CA ALA A 70 20.43 -16.27 13.32
C ALA A 70 21.47 -15.61 14.25
N ALA A 71 21.63 -14.29 14.11
CA ALA A 71 22.55 -13.55 14.95
C ALA A 71 21.95 -13.51 16.36
N LYS A 72 22.59 -14.28 17.26
CA LYS A 72 22.37 -14.22 18.71
C LYS A 72 22.28 -12.77 19.17
N ASN A 73 21.10 -12.32 19.59
CA ASN A 73 20.99 -11.19 20.50
C ASN A 73 19.92 -11.47 21.56
N GLN A 74 20.27 -11.04 22.78
CA GLN A 74 19.78 -11.50 24.06
C GLN A 74 18.29 -11.25 24.35
N LEU A 75 17.76 -12.19 25.14
CA LEU A 75 16.54 -12.24 25.98
C LEU A 75 15.74 -10.94 26.21
N PRO A 76 14.43 -11.12 26.51
CA PRO A 76 14.00 -10.90 27.88
C PRO A 76 13.31 -12.12 28.53
N THR A 77 13.59 -12.24 29.82
CA THR A 77 13.21 -13.23 30.83
C THR A 77 11.71 -13.57 30.93
N LYS A 78 11.40 -14.88 31.00
CA LYS A 78 10.51 -15.46 32.04
C LYS A 78 10.74 -16.97 32.21
N GLU A 79 10.76 -17.38 33.48
CA GLU A 79 11.01 -18.70 34.09
C GLU A 79 10.24 -19.86 33.39
N THR A 80 10.69 -21.12 33.26
CA THR A 80 11.47 -22.01 34.13
C THR A 80 12.08 -23.15 33.27
N ALA A 81 13.35 -23.04 32.88
CA ALA A 81 14.24 -24.14 32.50
C ALA A 81 15.63 -23.52 32.30
N GLU A 82 16.67 -24.08 32.91
CA GLU A 82 18.03 -23.55 32.77
C GLU A 82 18.44 -23.52 31.29
N PRO A 83 18.79 -22.37 30.70
CA PRO A 83 19.39 -22.34 29.38
C PRO A 83 20.82 -22.87 29.53
N GLN A 84 21.03 -24.15 29.24
CA GLN A 84 22.38 -24.70 29.13
C GLN A 84 23.13 -23.87 28.10
N SER A 85 24.22 -23.23 28.53
CA SER A 85 25.06 -22.45 27.63
C SER A 85 25.59 -23.36 26.52
N ASP A 86 25.52 -22.87 25.26
CA ASP A 86 26.16 -23.52 24.10
C ASP A 86 27.67 -23.72 24.28
N TYR A 87 28.25 -23.08 25.30
CA TYR A 87 29.67 -23.16 25.63
C TYR A 87 29.91 -24.11 26.81
N THR A 88 30.98 -24.87 26.72
CA THR A 88 31.57 -25.61 27.83
C THR A 88 32.23 -24.64 28.83
N SER A 89 32.52 -25.12 30.04
CA SER A 89 33.13 -24.30 31.10
C SER A 89 34.52 -23.73 30.73
N ASP A 90 35.17 -24.31 29.71
CA ASP A 90 36.43 -23.86 29.09
C ASP A 90 36.23 -22.97 27.85
N GLY A 91 34.99 -22.55 27.55
CA GLY A 91 34.67 -21.58 26.50
C GLY A 91 34.59 -22.15 25.08
N ARG A 92 34.54 -23.48 24.90
CA ARG A 92 34.39 -24.12 23.58
C ARG A 92 32.92 -24.37 23.28
N LEU A 93 32.54 -24.33 22.00
CA LEU A 93 31.18 -24.70 21.59
C LEU A 93 30.93 -26.19 21.84
N ARG A 94 29.80 -26.51 22.48
CA ARG A 94 29.33 -27.89 22.67
C ARG A 94 28.79 -28.42 21.33
N PRO A 95 29.12 -29.66 20.95
CA PRO A 95 28.47 -30.31 19.81
C PRO A 95 27.04 -30.71 20.23
N LEU A 96 26.10 -29.77 20.07
CA LEU A 96 24.67 -30.03 20.24
C LEU A 96 24.07 -30.49 18.90
N ALA A 97 23.08 -31.38 18.96
CA ALA A 97 22.30 -31.73 17.78
C ALA A 97 21.54 -30.50 17.29
N TYR A 98 21.54 -30.29 15.98
CA TYR A 98 20.71 -29.25 15.37
C TYR A 98 19.23 -29.60 15.59
N SER A 99 18.49 -28.68 16.21
CA SER A 99 17.03 -28.80 16.38
C SER A 99 16.39 -27.46 16.01
N GLU A 100 15.31 -27.55 15.24
CA GLU A 100 14.42 -26.43 14.90
C GLU A 100 13.12 -26.47 15.73
N GLU A 101 13.02 -27.40 16.67
CA GLU A 101 11.84 -27.61 17.51
C GLU A 101 11.67 -26.41 18.45
N GLY A 102 10.62 -25.62 18.21
CA GLY A 102 10.34 -24.38 18.94
C GLY A 102 10.72 -23.09 18.21
N ALA A 103 11.33 -23.16 17.03
CA ALA A 103 11.51 -21.99 16.17
C ALA A 103 10.16 -21.60 15.54
N SER A 104 9.45 -20.65 16.15
CA SER A 104 8.22 -20.10 15.57
C SER A 104 8.54 -19.39 14.26
N ARG A 105 8.14 -19.99 13.12
CA ARG A 105 8.25 -19.41 11.77
C ARG A 105 7.11 -18.43 11.46
N GLU A 106 6.34 -18.07 12.47
CA GLU A 106 5.28 -17.08 12.38
C GLU A 106 5.86 -15.67 12.48
N VAL A 107 5.52 -14.83 11.51
CA VAL A 107 5.89 -13.42 11.49
C VAL A 107 4.64 -12.62 11.18
N HIS A 108 4.42 -11.55 11.95
CA HIS A 108 3.30 -10.65 11.75
C HIS A 108 3.80 -9.24 11.47
N PHE A 109 3.23 -8.59 10.46
CA PHE A 109 3.52 -7.21 10.13
C PHE A 109 2.27 -6.37 10.24
N THR A 110 2.39 -5.24 10.92
CA THR A 110 1.37 -4.20 10.90
C THR A 110 1.44 -3.40 9.61
N GLU A 111 0.31 -2.83 9.21
CA GLU A 111 0.25 -1.91 8.07
C GLU A 111 1.26 -0.76 8.20
N ARG A 112 1.47 -0.27 9.42
CA ARG A 112 2.46 0.77 9.73
C ARG A 112 3.89 0.31 9.46
N GLU A 113 4.23 -0.91 9.86
CA GLU A 113 5.54 -1.50 9.59
C GLU A 113 5.78 -1.69 8.08
N ILE A 114 4.78 -2.17 7.34
CA ILE A 114 4.89 -2.30 5.87
C ILE A 114 5.10 -0.95 5.20
N ASN A 115 4.29 0.05 5.57
CA ASN A 115 4.44 1.40 5.02
C ASN A 115 5.78 2.05 5.41
N ALA A 116 6.34 1.71 6.57
CA ALA A 116 7.68 2.15 6.97
C ALA A 116 8.80 1.50 6.13
N ILE A 117 8.66 0.21 5.80
CA ILE A 117 9.57 -0.46 4.84
C ILE A 117 9.52 0.27 3.50
N ILE A 118 8.33 0.59 3.00
CA ILE A 118 8.17 1.33 1.74
C ILE A 118 8.79 2.74 1.84
N ALA A 119 8.59 3.41 2.98
CA ALA A 119 9.14 4.73 3.26
C ALA A 119 10.68 4.76 3.35
N THR A 120 11.32 3.60 3.52
CA THR A 120 12.79 3.49 3.48
C THR A 120 13.33 3.81 2.09
N ASN A 121 12.54 3.59 1.04
CA ASN A 121 12.87 4.03 -0.32
C ASN A 121 12.31 5.43 -0.57
N THR A 122 13.19 6.42 -0.73
CA THR A 122 12.82 7.83 -0.94
C THR A 122 12.00 8.06 -2.21
N ASP A 123 12.14 7.22 -3.24
CA ASP A 123 11.35 7.34 -4.47
C ASP A 123 9.92 6.85 -4.31
N LEU A 124 9.64 6.01 -3.30
CA LEU A 124 8.33 5.43 -3.03
C LEU A 124 7.64 6.06 -1.82
N ALA A 125 8.41 6.62 -0.88
CA ALA A 125 7.95 7.09 0.42
C ALA A 125 6.75 8.03 0.39
N ASP A 126 6.68 8.90 -0.61
CA ASP A 126 5.62 9.89 -0.79
C ASP A 126 4.63 9.53 -1.91
N LYS A 127 4.86 8.39 -2.60
CA LYS A 127 4.11 7.95 -3.78
C LYS A 127 3.31 6.69 -3.56
N VAL A 128 3.67 5.83 -2.62
CA VAL A 128 3.03 4.53 -2.40
C VAL A 128 2.59 4.38 -0.95
N ALA A 129 1.37 3.88 -0.77
CA ALA A 129 0.84 3.47 0.53
C ALA A 129 0.08 2.15 0.39
N ILE A 130 0.19 1.31 1.41
CA ILE A 130 -0.51 0.04 1.55
C ILE A 130 -1.56 0.15 2.66
N ASP A 131 -2.71 -0.46 2.42
CA ASP A 131 -3.84 -0.58 3.34
C ASP A 131 -4.19 -2.07 3.45
N LEU A 132 -4.28 -2.58 4.68
CA LEU A 132 -4.57 -3.98 4.97
C LEU A 132 -5.99 -4.11 5.53
N ALA A 133 -6.84 -4.84 4.82
CA ALA A 133 -8.19 -5.18 5.22
C ALA A 133 -8.39 -6.70 5.15
N ASP A 134 -9.51 -7.20 5.67
CA ASP A 134 -9.77 -8.64 5.74
C ASP A 134 -9.66 -9.31 4.36
N ASP A 135 -8.71 -10.24 4.22
CA ASP A 135 -8.30 -10.91 2.98
C ASP A 135 -7.89 -9.97 1.81
N LEU A 136 -7.64 -8.68 2.05
CA LEU A 136 -7.42 -7.67 1.00
C LEU A 136 -6.24 -6.76 1.31
N VAL A 137 -5.26 -6.78 0.41
CA VAL A 137 -4.15 -5.81 0.38
C VAL A 137 -4.44 -4.76 -0.68
N SER A 138 -4.56 -3.50 -0.28
CA SER A 138 -4.83 -2.38 -1.17
C SER A 138 -3.61 -1.49 -1.32
N ALA A 139 -3.12 -1.32 -2.55
CA ALA A 139 -2.05 -0.39 -2.87
C ALA A 139 -2.61 0.90 -3.48
N ARG A 140 -2.18 2.06 -2.96
CA ARG A 140 -2.46 3.39 -3.52
C ARG A 140 -1.16 3.99 -4.01
N MET A 141 -1.15 4.44 -5.26
CA MET A 141 0.06 4.95 -5.91
C MET A 141 -0.19 6.29 -6.60
N LEU A 142 0.79 7.18 -6.51
CA LEU A 142 0.89 8.45 -7.22
C LEU A 142 2.01 8.33 -8.24
N VAL A 143 1.66 8.13 -9.51
CA VAL A 143 2.63 7.93 -10.58
C VAL A 143 2.79 9.23 -11.35
N PRO A 144 3.96 9.91 -11.28
CA PRO A 144 4.21 11.11 -12.07
C PRO A 144 4.29 10.74 -13.55
N LEU A 145 3.55 11.46 -14.40
CA LEU A 145 3.65 11.30 -15.84
C LEU A 145 4.77 12.18 -16.39
N ASP A 146 5.49 11.63 -17.36
CA ASP A 146 6.55 12.34 -18.08
C ASP A 146 6.00 13.67 -18.66
N PRO A 147 6.72 14.80 -18.54
CA PRO A 147 6.31 16.08 -19.13
C PRO A 147 5.94 16.01 -20.61
N ASP A 148 6.55 15.10 -21.37
CA ASP A 148 6.33 14.94 -22.81
C ASP A 148 5.08 14.11 -23.13
N PHE A 149 4.41 13.56 -22.10
CA PHE A 149 3.20 12.76 -22.31
C PHE A 149 2.04 13.62 -22.86
N PRO A 150 1.41 13.21 -23.97
CA PRO A 150 0.39 14.03 -24.61
C PRO A 150 -0.80 14.29 -23.67
N MET A 151 -1.27 15.54 -23.63
CA MET A 151 -2.43 16.02 -22.84
C MET A 151 -2.29 15.96 -21.31
N LEU A 152 -1.46 15.07 -20.76
CA LEU A 152 -1.35 14.79 -19.32
C LEU A 152 0.07 14.89 -18.75
N GLY A 153 1.06 15.34 -19.53
CA GLY A 153 2.44 15.45 -19.06
C GLY A 153 2.60 16.36 -17.86
N GLY A 154 3.50 15.95 -16.94
CA GLY A 154 3.76 16.63 -15.67
C GLY A 154 2.63 16.53 -14.63
N LYS A 155 1.56 15.76 -14.92
CA LYS A 155 0.48 15.50 -13.96
C LYS A 155 0.73 14.21 -13.19
N ILE A 156 0.04 14.05 -12.06
CA ILE A 156 0.13 12.86 -11.22
C ILE A 156 -1.04 11.92 -11.54
N LEU A 157 -0.73 10.68 -11.85
CA LEU A 157 -1.69 9.62 -12.09
C LEU A 157 -1.99 8.85 -10.79
N ARG A 158 -3.24 8.94 -10.31
CA ARG A 158 -3.68 8.20 -9.12
C ARG A 158 -4.08 6.78 -9.50
N VAL A 159 -3.32 5.81 -9.04
CA VAL A 159 -3.60 4.38 -9.24
C VAL A 159 -4.02 3.76 -7.92
N ARG A 160 -5.03 2.89 -7.95
CA ARG A 160 -5.35 2.00 -6.82
C ARG A 160 -5.43 0.58 -7.31
N ALA A 161 -4.80 -0.35 -6.61
CA ALA A 161 -4.89 -1.78 -6.88
C ALA A 161 -5.35 -2.50 -5.62
N GLY A 162 -6.21 -3.50 -5.78
CA GLY A 162 -6.64 -4.39 -4.70
C GLY A 162 -6.27 -5.82 -5.04
N VAL A 163 -5.56 -6.48 -4.13
CA VAL A 163 -5.13 -7.88 -4.24
C VAL A 163 -5.74 -8.65 -3.08
N GLU A 164 -6.52 -9.68 -3.39
CA GLU A 164 -6.96 -10.65 -2.40
C GLU A 164 -5.79 -11.56 -2.05
N LEU A 165 -5.53 -11.67 -0.75
CA LEU A 165 -4.50 -12.50 -0.19
C LEU A 165 -5.12 -13.32 0.94
N ALA A 166 -5.28 -14.62 0.70
CA ALA A 166 -5.97 -15.53 1.60
C ALA A 166 -5.28 -16.91 1.60
N TYR A 167 -5.70 -17.78 2.49
CA TYR A 167 -5.27 -19.19 2.50
C TYR A 167 -6.49 -20.11 2.44
N ARG A 168 -6.59 -20.92 1.39
CA ARG A 168 -7.77 -21.77 1.13
C ARG A 168 -7.32 -23.11 0.59
N GLU A 169 -7.97 -24.19 1.02
CA GLU A 169 -7.72 -25.54 0.51
C GLU A 169 -6.24 -25.99 0.64
N GLY A 170 -5.55 -25.55 1.70
CA GLY A 170 -4.14 -25.91 1.91
C GLY A 170 -3.14 -25.19 0.99
N ARG A 171 -3.53 -24.05 0.40
CA ARG A 171 -2.64 -23.21 -0.43
C ARG A 171 -2.91 -21.71 -0.25
N PRO A 172 -1.89 -20.86 -0.44
CA PRO A 172 -2.12 -19.42 -0.53
C PRO A 172 -2.86 -19.06 -1.83
N VAL A 173 -3.70 -18.04 -1.74
CA VAL A 173 -4.50 -17.49 -2.84
C VAL A 173 -4.05 -16.05 -3.03
N VAL A 174 -3.60 -15.71 -4.23
CA VAL A 174 -3.18 -14.34 -4.60
C VAL A 174 -3.95 -13.92 -5.83
N LYS A 175 -4.92 -13.02 -5.67
CA LYS A 175 -5.86 -12.68 -6.74
C LYS A 175 -6.00 -11.17 -6.92
N LEU A 176 -5.76 -10.68 -8.14
CA LEU A 176 -6.00 -9.27 -8.46
C LEU A 176 -7.51 -8.97 -8.50
N LYS A 177 -8.06 -8.33 -7.46
CA LYS A 177 -9.48 -7.91 -7.42
C LYS A 177 -9.78 -6.80 -8.40
N GLY A 178 -8.84 -5.89 -8.62
CA GLY A 178 -8.97 -4.86 -9.62
C GLY A 178 -7.94 -3.75 -9.51
N VAL A 179 -7.92 -2.93 -10.57
CA VAL A 179 -7.12 -1.70 -10.65
C VAL A 179 -8.06 -0.55 -11.04
N SER A 180 -7.86 0.61 -10.45
CA SER A 180 -8.55 1.84 -10.83
C SER A 180 -7.57 2.96 -11.11
N LEU A 181 -7.94 3.80 -12.06
CA LEU A 181 -7.18 4.95 -12.50
C LEU A 181 -8.01 6.20 -12.30
N MET A 182 -7.49 7.16 -11.53
CA MET A 182 -8.21 8.39 -11.20
C MET A 182 -9.60 8.16 -10.57
N GLY A 183 -9.80 6.99 -9.95
CA GLY A 183 -11.08 6.57 -9.37
C GLY A 183 -12.00 5.84 -10.35
N VAL A 184 -11.61 5.70 -11.61
CA VAL A 184 -12.34 4.92 -12.62
C VAL A 184 -11.77 3.49 -12.66
N PRO A 185 -12.57 2.45 -12.39
CA PRO A 185 -12.09 1.07 -12.45
C PRO A 185 -11.74 0.66 -13.88
N LEU A 186 -10.61 -0.02 -14.06
CA LEU A 186 -10.18 -0.51 -15.36
C LEU A 186 -10.98 -1.77 -15.76
N PRO A 187 -11.43 -1.86 -17.02
CA PRO A 187 -12.07 -3.07 -17.55
C PRO A 187 -11.11 -4.27 -17.56
N ASN A 188 -11.64 -5.49 -17.38
CA ASN A 188 -10.80 -6.70 -17.38
C ASN A 188 -10.03 -6.90 -18.69
N ALA A 189 -10.64 -6.56 -19.83
CA ALA A 189 -9.99 -6.69 -21.15
C ALA A 189 -8.72 -5.83 -21.26
N TRP A 190 -8.66 -4.68 -20.60
CA TRP A 190 -7.48 -3.81 -20.61
C TRP A 190 -6.39 -4.29 -19.64
N LEU A 191 -6.79 -5.09 -18.64
CA LEU A 191 -5.88 -5.77 -17.72
C LEU A 191 -5.41 -7.12 -18.27
N GLY A 192 -5.62 -7.40 -19.57
CA GLY A 192 -5.21 -8.65 -20.20
C GLY A 192 -5.91 -9.89 -19.63
N GLY A 193 -7.10 -9.74 -19.04
CA GLY A 193 -7.82 -10.85 -18.42
C GLY A 193 -7.36 -11.20 -17.01
N MET A 194 -6.32 -10.54 -16.46
CA MET A 194 -5.72 -10.88 -15.16
C MET A 194 -6.63 -10.63 -13.95
N LYS A 195 -7.73 -9.90 -14.12
CA LYS A 195 -8.63 -9.60 -13.01
C LYS A 195 -9.31 -10.89 -12.54
N ASN A 196 -9.26 -11.11 -11.24
CA ASN A 196 -9.81 -12.26 -10.54
C ASN A 196 -9.14 -13.61 -10.87
N ILE A 197 -7.98 -13.60 -11.52
CA ILE A 197 -7.14 -14.79 -11.68
C ILE A 197 -6.34 -15.01 -10.38
N ASP A 198 -6.38 -16.23 -9.87
CA ASP A 198 -5.54 -16.68 -8.76
C ASP A 198 -4.17 -17.05 -9.30
N LEU A 199 -3.19 -16.17 -9.08
CA LEU A 199 -1.84 -16.28 -9.61
C LEU A 199 -1.10 -17.51 -9.08
N VAL A 200 -1.36 -17.89 -7.83
CA VAL A 200 -0.76 -19.10 -7.26
C VAL A 200 -1.33 -20.30 -7.99
N LYS A 201 -2.66 -20.41 -8.09
CA LYS A 201 -3.30 -21.53 -8.78
C LYS A 201 -2.90 -21.65 -10.25
N GLU A 202 -2.79 -20.52 -10.95
CA GLU A 202 -2.49 -20.49 -12.39
C GLU A 202 -1.01 -20.77 -12.68
N PHE A 203 -0.09 -20.25 -11.87
CA PHE A 203 1.35 -20.26 -12.17
C PHE A 203 2.21 -21.12 -11.23
N SER A 204 1.66 -21.75 -10.17
CA SER A 204 2.46 -22.61 -9.27
C SER A 204 2.83 -23.97 -9.89
N ALA A 205 2.21 -24.36 -11.01
CA ALA A 205 2.56 -25.57 -11.74
C ALA A 205 3.87 -25.40 -12.54
N GLU A 206 4.26 -24.15 -12.82
CA GLU A 206 5.50 -23.81 -13.52
C GLU A 206 6.64 -23.66 -12.50
N GLU A 207 7.86 -24.08 -12.87
CA GLU A 207 9.03 -23.84 -12.04
C GLU A 207 9.31 -22.33 -11.98
N GLY A 208 9.17 -21.74 -10.79
CA GLY A 208 9.32 -20.30 -10.62
C GLY A 208 8.93 -19.79 -9.24
N GLY A 209 8.88 -18.45 -9.11
CA GLY A 209 8.63 -17.78 -7.83
C GLY A 209 7.28 -18.14 -7.19
N TRP A 210 6.23 -18.35 -7.99
CA TRP A 210 4.90 -18.72 -7.47
C TRP A 210 4.87 -20.12 -6.87
N LYS A 211 5.60 -21.07 -7.45
CA LYS A 211 5.75 -22.42 -6.89
C LYS A 211 6.52 -22.37 -5.57
N ALA A 212 7.66 -21.67 -5.53
CA ALA A 212 8.45 -21.50 -4.31
C ALA A 212 7.66 -20.80 -3.19
N PHE A 213 6.85 -19.80 -3.53
CA PHE A 213 5.95 -19.14 -2.59
C PHE A 213 4.86 -20.08 -2.06
N ALA A 214 4.20 -20.83 -2.93
CA ALA A 214 3.16 -21.78 -2.53
C ALA A 214 3.69 -22.88 -1.61
N ASP A 215 4.88 -23.41 -1.92
CA ASP A 215 5.52 -24.48 -1.15
C ASP A 215 6.09 -23.95 0.18
N GLY A 216 6.49 -22.67 0.24
CA GLY A 216 7.13 -22.04 1.40
C GLY A 216 6.17 -21.42 2.43
N VAL A 217 4.90 -21.21 2.08
CA VAL A 217 3.91 -20.56 2.95
C VAL A 217 2.91 -21.58 3.48
N GLU A 218 3.04 -21.92 4.76
CA GLU A 218 2.12 -22.83 5.46
C GLU A 218 0.77 -22.16 5.77
N SER A 219 0.77 -20.86 6.08
CA SER A 219 -0.47 -20.09 6.24
C SER A 219 -0.22 -18.60 6.01
N ILE A 220 -1.24 -17.89 5.56
CA ILE A 220 -1.24 -16.43 5.45
C ILE A 220 -2.63 -15.90 5.75
N ARG A 221 -2.71 -14.79 6.49
CA ARG A 221 -3.99 -14.17 6.83
C ARG A 221 -3.82 -12.66 6.88
N VAL A 222 -4.66 -11.96 6.12
CA VAL A 222 -4.77 -10.51 6.24
C VAL A 222 -6.02 -10.19 7.06
N VAL A 223 -5.83 -9.45 8.15
CA VAL A 223 -6.90 -8.93 9.01
C VAL A 223 -6.71 -7.41 9.06
N GLY A 224 -7.77 -6.63 9.28
CA GLY A 224 -7.67 -5.17 9.38
C GLY A 224 -6.39 -4.65 10.09
N GLY A 225 -5.48 -4.06 9.31
CA GLY A 225 -4.22 -3.48 9.76
C GLY A 225 -3.05 -4.45 10.02
N THR A 226 -3.17 -5.75 9.77
CA THR A 226 -2.10 -6.76 10.03
C THR A 226 -2.11 -7.91 9.02
N ILE A 227 -0.92 -8.43 8.70
CA ILE A 227 -0.69 -9.63 7.89
C ILE A 227 0.27 -10.59 8.58
#